data_AF-A0A6C0KPW5-F1
#
_entry.id   AF-A0A6C0KPW5-F1
#
_cell.length_a   1.000
_cell.length_b   1.000
_cell.length_c   1.000
_cell.angle_alpha   90.00
_cell.angle_beta   90.00
_cell.angle_gamma   90.00
#
_symmetry.space_group_name_H-M   'P 1'
#
loop_
_entity.id
_entity.type
_entity.pdbx_description
1 polymer ?
#
loop_
_entity_poly.entity_id
_entity_poly.type
_entity_poly.pdbx_seq_one_letter_code
_entity_poly.pdbx_strand_id
1 'polypeptide(L)'
;MSAPRRVGQTGPPQQDEEPAIPLEPAVARARSAFIRSNLDKIIAMKAQGKSKEDIEAEVPRFSVDYPSLFKMVMKTDGYNEGSLKTMLAMLEKMGSGEFTQHQASVIVGQRLHDVYIKPKVPDMERKDETQ
;
A
#
# COMPACT_ATOMS: atom_id res chain seq x y z
N MET A 1 9.42 -22.44 -50.77
CA MET A 1 8.69 -22.93 -49.58
C MET A 1 8.47 -21.76 -48.63
N SER A 2 7.31 -21.76 -47.98
CA SER A 2 6.64 -20.63 -47.35
C SER A 2 7.22 -20.18 -46.00
N ALA A 3 7.17 -18.85 -45.83
CA ALA A 3 6.71 -18.07 -44.66
C ALA A 3 7.60 -17.87 -43.41
N PRO A 4 7.45 -16.69 -42.75
CA PRO A 4 8.34 -16.10 -41.75
C PRO A 4 7.80 -16.24 -40.32
N ARG A 5 8.50 -15.67 -39.31
CA ARG A 5 8.05 -15.17 -37.97
C ARG A 5 9.22 -15.32 -36.96
N ARG A 6 9.48 -14.47 -35.97
CA ARG A 6 8.80 -13.30 -35.41
C ARG A 6 9.90 -12.46 -34.74
N VAL A 7 9.84 -11.14 -34.89
CA VAL A 7 10.51 -10.20 -34.01
C VAL A 7 9.94 -10.44 -32.61
N GLY A 8 10.73 -11.04 -31.73
CA GLY A 8 10.40 -11.17 -30.32
C GLY A 8 10.35 -9.78 -29.71
N GLN A 9 9.22 -9.45 -29.09
CA GLN A 9 8.99 -8.20 -28.38
C GLN A 9 10.14 -7.94 -27.40
N THR A 10 10.96 -6.93 -27.69
CA THR A 10 11.81 -6.30 -26.68
C THR A 10 10.87 -5.50 -25.79
N GLY A 11 10.37 -6.12 -24.73
CA GLY A 11 9.91 -5.37 -23.57
C GLY A 11 11.04 -4.45 -23.09
N PRO A 12 10.73 -3.31 -22.45
CA PRO A 12 11.76 -2.45 -21.90
C PRO A 12 12.68 -3.31 -21.03
N PRO A 13 14.02 -3.08 -21.07
CA PRO A 13 14.94 -3.78 -20.20
C PRO A 13 14.40 -3.66 -18.78
N GLN A 14 14.14 -4.79 -18.14
CA GLN A 14 13.88 -4.82 -16.71
C GLN A 14 15.14 -4.19 -16.10
N GLN A 15 15.03 -2.93 -15.70
CA GLN A 15 16.08 -2.27 -14.94
C GLN A 15 16.38 -3.23 -13.79
N ASP A 16 17.64 -3.60 -13.63
CA ASP A 16 18.10 -4.39 -12.49
C ASP A 16 17.51 -3.72 -11.24
N GLU A 17 16.40 -4.28 -10.74
CA GLU A 17 15.72 -3.73 -9.57
C GLU A 17 16.76 -3.85 -8.46
N GLU A 18 17.33 -2.71 -8.04
CA GLU A 18 18.22 -2.68 -6.89
C GLU A 18 17.56 -3.52 -5.81
N PRO A 19 18.21 -4.60 -5.33
CA PRO A 19 17.54 -5.57 -4.48
C PRO A 19 17.02 -4.80 -3.28
N ALA A 20 15.69 -4.73 -3.18
CA ALA A 20 15.04 -3.97 -2.14
C ALA A 20 15.64 -4.41 -0.81
N ILE A 21 16.29 -3.48 -0.09
CA ILE A 21 16.97 -3.80 1.18
C ILE A 21 15.95 -4.57 2.03
N PRO A 22 16.19 -5.86 2.32
CA PRO A 22 15.20 -6.69 2.97
C PRO A 22 14.79 -6.05 4.29
N LEU A 23 13.49 -5.84 4.47
CA LEU A 23 12.98 -5.38 5.75
C LEU A 23 13.06 -6.53 6.76
N GLU A 24 14.00 -6.44 7.69
CA GLU A 24 14.16 -7.41 8.76
C GLU A 24 12.83 -7.63 9.53
N PRO A 25 12.45 -8.88 9.86
CA PRO A 25 11.17 -9.17 10.51
C PRO A 25 10.93 -8.37 11.80
N ALA A 26 11.97 -8.23 12.63
CA ALA A 26 11.89 -7.44 13.84
C ALA A 26 11.55 -5.96 13.57
N VAL A 27 12.10 -5.39 12.50
CA VAL A 27 11.84 -4.02 12.07
C VAL A 27 10.42 -3.89 11.50
N ALA A 28 9.98 -4.84 10.69
CA ALA A 28 8.62 -4.88 10.15
C ALA A 28 7.55 -4.94 11.26
N ARG A 29 7.79 -5.78 12.28
CA ARG A 29 6.93 -5.91 13.45
C ARG A 29 6.92 -4.65 14.30
N ALA A 30 8.08 -4.08 14.61
CA ALA A 30 8.17 -2.84 15.38
C ALA A 30 7.47 -1.68 14.67
N ARG A 31 7.66 -1.57 13.35
CA ARG A 31 7.05 -0.53 12.52
C ARG A 31 5.53 -0.65 12.47
N SER A 32 5.00 -1.84 12.22
CA SER A 32 3.55 -2.06 12.18
C SER A 32 2.87 -1.76 13.52
N ALA A 33 3.46 -2.21 14.64
CA ALA A 33 2.95 -1.92 15.98
C ALA A 33 2.97 -0.42 16.29
N PHE A 34 4.07 0.27 15.96
CA PHE A 34 4.19 1.72 16.15
C PHE A 34 3.13 2.48 15.36
N ILE A 35 2.93 2.14 14.09
CA ILE A 35 1.95 2.82 13.24
C ILE A 35 0.53 2.57 13.77
N ARG A 36 0.16 1.33 14.10
CA ARG A 36 -1.18 1.03 14.65
C ARG A 36 -1.47 1.80 15.93
N SER A 37 -0.55 1.78 16.89
CA SER A 37 -0.76 2.46 18.18
C SER A 37 -1.00 3.97 18.01
N ASN A 38 -0.26 4.62 17.10
CA ASN A 38 -0.47 6.05 16.83
C ASN A 38 -1.77 6.30 16.06
N LEU A 39 -2.14 5.43 15.12
CA LEU A 39 -3.41 5.53 14.40
C LEU A 39 -4.61 5.41 15.34
N ASP A 40 -4.60 4.45 16.26
CA ASP A 40 -5.68 4.26 17.23
C ASP A 40 -5.84 5.49 18.13
N LYS A 41 -4.71 6.06 18.59
CA LYS A 41 -4.70 7.33 19.34
C LYS A 41 -5.30 8.49 18.53
N ILE A 42 -4.84 8.65 17.29
CA ILE A 42 -5.34 9.70 16.38
C ILE A 42 -6.85 9.57 16.19
N ILE A 43 -7.34 8.35 15.91
CA ILE A 43 -8.77 8.09 15.69
C ILE A 43 -9.58 8.42 16.96
N ALA A 44 -9.09 7.98 18.14
CA ALA A 44 -9.74 8.28 19.41
C ALA A 44 -9.81 9.79 19.69
N MET A 45 -8.72 10.53 19.43
CA MET A 45 -8.70 11.98 19.62
C MET A 45 -9.60 12.72 18.62
N LYS A 46 -9.65 12.28 17.35
CA LYS A 46 -10.61 12.81 16.38
C LYS A 46 -12.05 12.59 16.82
N ALA A 47 -12.37 11.41 17.35
CA ALA A 47 -13.70 11.11 17.87
C ALA A 47 -14.08 11.99 19.08
N GLN A 48 -13.09 12.45 19.85
CA GLN A 48 -13.25 13.42 20.93
C GLN A 48 -13.33 14.88 20.45
N GLY A 49 -13.24 15.14 19.14
CA GLY A 49 -13.27 16.49 18.58
C GLY A 49 -12.00 17.31 18.84
N LYS A 50 -10.87 16.66 19.13
CA LYS A 50 -9.57 17.35 19.33
C LYS A 50 -9.11 18.05 18.05
N SER A 51 -8.43 19.18 18.22
CA SER A 51 -7.85 19.93 17.09
C SER A 51 -6.68 19.17 16.46
N LYS A 52 -6.31 19.58 15.25
CA LYS A 52 -5.12 19.02 14.60
C LYS A 52 -3.86 19.30 15.43
N GLU A 53 -3.71 20.50 15.99
CA GLU A 53 -2.54 20.85 16.79
C GLU A 53 -2.43 19.98 18.05
N ASP A 54 -3.55 19.73 18.74
CA ASP A 54 -3.58 18.85 19.92
C ASP A 54 -3.14 17.42 19.56
N ILE A 55 -3.65 16.91 18.43
CA ILE A 55 -3.31 15.56 17.96
C ILE A 55 -1.83 15.50 17.56
N GLU A 56 -1.31 16.51 16.87
CA GLU A 56 0.10 16.58 16.47
C GLU A 56 1.05 16.65 17.67
N ALA A 57 0.66 17.36 18.73
CA ALA A 57 1.40 17.43 19.99
C ALA A 57 1.45 16.08 20.74
N GLU A 58 0.41 15.24 20.62
CA GLU A 58 0.35 13.91 21.25
C GLU A 58 1.09 12.83 20.46
N VAL A 59 1.24 12.99 19.14
CA VAL A 59 1.96 12.04 18.28
C VAL A 59 3.09 12.69 17.46
N PRO A 60 4.01 13.45 18.08
CA PRO A 60 4.95 14.31 17.38
C PRO A 60 5.95 13.52 16.54
N ARG A 61 6.37 12.35 17.03
CA ARG A 61 7.25 11.47 16.26
C ARG A 61 6.55 10.87 15.04
N PHE A 62 5.26 10.56 15.16
CA PHE A 62 4.50 9.98 14.06
C PHE A 62 4.24 11.01 12.95
N SER A 63 3.96 12.27 13.30
CA SER A 63 3.77 13.34 12.31
C SER A 63 5.07 13.64 11.55
N VAL A 64 6.23 13.50 12.19
CA VAL A 64 7.56 13.70 11.57
C VAL A 64 8.00 12.49 10.74
N ASP A 65 7.89 11.27 11.27
CA ASP A 65 8.37 10.06 10.60
C ASP A 65 7.42 9.61 9.47
N TYR A 66 6.12 9.93 9.58
CA TYR A 66 5.07 9.51 8.63
C TYR A 66 4.13 10.66 8.23
N PRO A 67 4.65 11.79 7.69
CA PRO A 67 3.87 13.00 7.45
C PRO A 67 2.72 12.80 6.46
N SER A 68 2.93 11.97 5.43
CA SER A 68 1.90 11.64 4.44
C SER A 68 0.77 10.82 5.05
N LEU A 69 1.09 9.86 5.93
CA LEU A 69 0.11 9.04 6.61
C LEU A 69 -0.68 9.87 7.62
N PHE A 70 0.01 10.71 8.40
CA PHE A 70 -0.61 11.65 9.32
C PHE A 70 -1.58 12.59 8.58
N LYS A 71 -1.14 13.21 7.49
CA LYS A 71 -1.99 14.06 6.65
C LYS A 71 -3.21 13.30 6.10
N MET A 72 -3.03 12.05 5.68
CA MET A 72 -4.12 11.21 5.15
C MET A 72 -5.18 10.94 6.21
N VAL A 73 -4.80 10.56 7.43
CA VAL A 73 -5.76 10.26 8.50
C VAL A 73 -6.39 11.50 9.13
N MET A 74 -5.74 12.66 9.00
CA MET A 74 -6.29 13.96 9.39
C MET A 74 -7.35 14.49 8.43
N LYS A 75 -7.49 13.95 7.21
CA LYS A 75 -8.54 14.40 6.27
C LYS A 75 -9.95 14.19 6.84
N THR A 76 -10.84 15.11 6.51
CA THR A 76 -12.26 15.09 6.86
C THR A 76 -13.08 14.22 5.91
N ASP A 77 -12.69 14.14 4.63
CA ASP A 77 -13.37 13.36 3.59
C ASP A 77 -13.18 11.83 3.72
N GLY A 78 -12.62 11.39 4.85
CA GLY A 78 -12.23 10.02 5.09
C GLY A 78 -10.98 9.60 4.30
N TYR A 79 -10.56 8.37 4.56
CA TYR A 79 -9.48 7.71 3.82
C TYR A 79 -9.86 6.24 3.66
N ASN A 80 -9.19 5.53 2.75
CA ASN A 80 -9.46 4.09 2.60
C ASN A 80 -8.83 3.31 3.75
N GLU A 81 -9.57 3.21 4.85
CA GLU A 81 -9.17 2.49 6.06
C GLU A 81 -8.91 1.00 5.80
N GLY A 82 -9.71 0.38 4.92
CA GLY A 82 -9.52 -1.02 4.53
C GLY A 82 -8.17 -1.28 3.87
N SER A 83 -7.73 -0.40 2.97
CA SER A 83 -6.41 -0.50 2.34
C SER A 83 -5.28 -0.26 3.34
N LEU A 84 -5.43 0.71 4.25
CA LEU A 84 -4.43 0.93 5.31
C LEU A 84 -4.30 -0.28 6.24
N LYS A 85 -5.42 -0.87 6.68
CA LYS A 85 -5.44 -2.10 7.48
C LYS A 85 -4.76 -3.25 6.75
N THR A 86 -5.01 -3.40 5.46
CA THR A 86 -4.38 -4.44 4.63
C THR A 86 -2.86 -4.26 4.59
N MET A 87 -2.37 -3.03 4.35
CA MET A 87 -0.93 -2.74 4.34
C MET A 87 -0.27 -3.03 5.70
N LEU A 88 -0.93 -2.67 6.80
CA LEU A 88 -0.43 -2.96 8.16
C LEU A 88 -0.41 -4.45 8.47
N ALA A 89 -1.44 -5.19 8.05
CA ALA A 89 -1.47 -6.65 8.20
C ALA A 89 -0.32 -7.32 7.42
N MET A 90 0.01 -6.84 6.22
CA MET A 90 1.15 -7.37 5.46
C MET A 90 2.48 -7.11 6.17
N LEU A 91 2.67 -5.93 6.76
CA LEU A 91 3.87 -5.63 7.57
C LEU A 91 3.98 -6.54 8.81
N GLU A 92 2.87 -6.87 9.46
CA GLU A 92 2.87 -7.81 10.58
C GLU A 92 3.22 -9.23 10.15
N LYS A 93 2.64 -9.67 9.03
CA LYS A 93 2.92 -10.98 8.45
C LYS A 93 4.39 -11.11 8.03
N MET A 94 4.97 -10.06 7.47
CA MET A 94 6.41 -9.97 7.25
C MET A 94 7.19 -10.07 8.56
N GLY A 95 6.73 -9.38 9.61
CA GLY A 95 7.35 -9.42 10.94
C GLY A 95 7.29 -10.78 11.64
N SER A 96 6.33 -11.63 11.24
CA SER A 96 6.21 -13.02 11.72
C SER A 96 7.00 -14.03 10.89
N GLY A 97 7.52 -13.62 9.72
CA GLY A 97 8.15 -14.52 8.75
C GLY A 97 7.17 -15.32 7.89
N GLU A 98 5.85 -15.13 8.03
CA GLU A 98 4.82 -15.79 7.21
C GLU A 98 4.88 -15.33 5.74
N PHE A 99 5.32 -14.10 5.49
CA PHE A 99 5.42 -13.50 4.17
C PHE A 99 6.78 -12.84 3.94
N THR A 100 7.33 -13.00 2.73
CA THR A 100 8.47 -12.20 2.29
C THR A 100 8.03 -10.80 1.88
N GLN A 101 8.97 -9.85 1.85
CA GLN A 101 8.71 -8.50 1.35
C GLN A 101 8.15 -8.49 -0.08
N HIS A 102 8.63 -9.38 -0.95
CA HIS A 102 8.12 -9.49 -2.32
C HIS A 102 6.65 -9.93 -2.34
N GLN A 103 6.29 -10.97 -1.58
CA GLN A 103 4.92 -11.45 -1.51
C GLN A 103 3.97 -10.38 -0.93
N ALA A 104 4.42 -9.67 0.12
CA ALA A 104 3.68 -8.54 0.67
C ALA A 104 3.48 -7.41 -0.35
N SER A 105 4.51 -7.07 -1.13
CA SER A 105 4.45 -6.06 -2.18
C SER A 105 3.41 -6.41 -3.25
N VAL A 106 3.38 -7.66 -3.72
CA VAL A 106 2.38 -8.14 -4.69
C VAL A 106 0.96 -7.98 -4.17
N ILE A 107 0.70 -8.36 -2.91
CA ILE A 107 -0.63 -8.26 -2.30
C ILE A 107 -1.08 -6.80 -2.16
N VAL A 108 -0.17 -5.92 -1.70
CA VAL A 108 -0.46 -4.49 -1.59
C VAL A 108 -0.71 -3.87 -2.96
N GLY A 109 0.12 -4.21 -3.96
CA GLY A 109 -0.04 -3.76 -5.34
C GLY A 109 -1.39 -4.16 -5.93
N GLN A 110 -1.80 -5.42 -5.76
CA GLN A 110 -3.11 -5.91 -6.19
C GLN A 110 -4.26 -5.16 -5.51
N ARG A 111 -4.15 -4.91 -4.19
CA ARG A 111 -5.16 -4.15 -3.45
C ARG A 111 -5.30 -2.71 -3.96
N LEU A 112 -4.19 -2.04 -4.25
CA LEU A 112 -4.21 -0.68 -4.80
C LEU A 112 -4.82 -0.66 -6.21
N HIS A 113 -4.49 -1.64 -7.04
CA HIS A 113 -5.10 -1.82 -8.36
C HIS A 113 -6.62 -2.01 -8.26
N ASP A 114 -7.08 -2.91 -7.38
CA ASP A 114 -8.52 -3.17 -7.23
C ASP A 114 -9.29 -1.96 -6.67
N VAL A 115 -8.68 -1.14 -5.82
CA VAL A 115 -9.33 0.03 -5.21
C VAL A 115 -9.33 1.26 -6.12
N TYR A 116 -8.28 1.47 -6.91
CA TYR A 116 -8.10 2.73 -7.65
C TYR A 116 -8.14 2.60 -9.18
N ILE A 117 -7.90 1.40 -9.72
CA ILE A 117 -7.85 1.14 -11.17
C ILE A 117 -9.13 0.46 -11.66
N LYS A 118 -9.52 -0.68 -11.09
CA LYS A 118 -10.76 -1.40 -11.47
C LYS A 118 -12.03 -0.53 -11.50
N PRO A 119 -12.31 0.34 -10.50
CA PRO A 119 -13.51 1.18 -10.57
C PRO A 119 -13.48 2.29 -11.63
N LYS A 120 -12.36 2.47 -12.36
CA LYS A 120 -12.18 3.49 -13.40
C LYS A 120 -11.98 2.92 -14.81
N VAL A 121 -11.85 1.60 -14.97
CA VAL A 121 -11.95 0.96 -16.28
C VAL A 121 -13.40 0.51 -16.45
N PRO A 122 -14.24 1.21 -17.25
CA PRO A 122 -15.47 0.59 -17.71
C PRO A 122 -15.06 -0.69 -18.41
N ASP A 123 -15.80 -1.76 -18.12
CA ASP A 123 -15.70 -3.05 -18.76
C ASP A 123 -15.54 -2.82 -20.27
N MET A 124 -14.31 -2.90 -20.78
CA MET A 124 -14.09 -3.00 -22.20
C MET A 124 -14.45 -4.44 -22.51
N GLU A 125 -15.77 -4.67 -22.54
CA GLU A 125 -16.37 -5.93 -22.89
C GLU A 125 -15.72 -6.40 -24.18
N ARG A 126 -15.25 -7.64 -24.09
CA ARG A 126 -14.78 -8.47 -25.18
C ARG A 126 -15.69 -8.30 -26.39
N LYS A 127 -15.16 -7.75 -27.47
CA LYS A 127 -15.65 -8.15 -28.80
C LYS A 127 -15.04 -9.50 -29.10
N ASP A 128 -15.69 -10.54 -28.60
CA ASP A 128 -15.58 -11.89 -29.12
C ASP A 128 -15.92 -11.85 -30.62
N GLU A 129 -15.10 -12.57 -31.39
CA GLU A 129 -15.27 -12.85 -32.81
C GLU A 129 -16.62 -13.50 -33.11
N THR A 130 -17.41 -12.90 -33.99
CA THR A 130 -18.39 -13.55 -34.92
C THR A 130 -18.94 -12.44 -35.82
N GLN A 131 -18.94 -12.47 -37.16
CA GLN A 131 -18.84 -13.50 -38.19
C GLN A 131 -18.03 -12.95 -39.38
#